data_AF-I2CS01-F1
#
_entry.id   AF-I2CS01-F1
#
_cell.length_a   1.000
_cell.length_b   1.000
_cell.length_c   1.000
_cell.angle_alpha   90.00
_cell.angle_beta   90.00
_cell.angle_gamma   90.00
#
_symmetry.space_group_name_H-M   'P 1'
#
loop_
_entity.id
_entity.type
_entity.pdbx_description
1 polymer ?
#
loop_
_entity_poly.entity_id
_entity_poly.type
_entity_poly.pdbx_seq_one_letter_code
_entity_poly.pdbx_strand_id
1 'polypeptide(L)'
;MLQTAEDALHVTLASKGRHHVAQYLPAGEMERLLQSAGKGGAGKGGDEGDFAANRLEAETNVGMQLLKKQGWNEGQGLGAEGKTGVKAPVNMQTTGGEGVGVGGGGEEEAGEEGGDDFENYRRRMMLAYRFRPNPLNNPRRAYY
;
A
#
# COMPACT_ATOMS: atom_id res chain seq x y z
N MET A 1 -31.41 5.13 34.57
CA MET A 1 -32.64 5.05 33.75
C MET A 1 -32.87 6.31 32.94
N LEU A 2 -32.86 7.52 33.54
CA LEU A 2 -33.06 8.78 32.80
C LEU A 2 -31.90 9.11 31.84
N GLN A 3 -30.64 9.04 32.31
CA GLN A 3 -29.45 9.28 31.47
C GLN A 3 -29.43 8.42 30.19
N THR A 4 -29.74 7.13 30.35
CA THR A 4 -29.84 6.14 29.26
C THR A 4 -30.87 6.52 28.19
N ALA A 5 -32.00 7.11 28.61
CA ALA A 5 -33.07 7.53 27.71
C ALA A 5 -32.73 8.86 27.01
N GLU A 6 -32.11 9.80 27.73
CA GLU A 6 -31.62 11.07 27.18
C GLU A 6 -30.52 10.83 26.13
N ASP A 7 -29.59 9.92 26.42
CA ASP A 7 -28.53 9.52 25.49
C ASP A 7 -29.12 8.86 24.23
N ALA A 8 -30.10 7.96 24.40
CA ALA A 8 -30.77 7.32 23.27
C ALA A 8 -31.52 8.34 22.39
N LEU A 9 -32.17 9.34 22.99
CA LEU A 9 -32.83 10.43 22.26
C LEU A 9 -31.84 11.34 21.52
N HIS A 10 -30.75 11.71 22.17
CA HIS A 10 -29.70 12.52 21.55
C HIS A 10 -29.10 11.82 20.33
N VAL A 11 -28.80 10.52 20.46
CA VAL A 11 -28.17 9.73 19.40
C VAL A 11 -29.16 9.48 18.24
N THR A 12 -30.45 9.27 18.53
CA THR A 12 -31.49 9.12 17.48
C THR A 12 -31.72 10.42 16.71
N LEU A 13 -31.73 11.57 17.40
CA LEU A 13 -31.82 12.89 16.77
C LEU A 13 -30.60 13.18 15.89
N ALA A 14 -29.38 12.90 16.37
CA ALA A 14 -28.13 13.05 15.63
C ALA A 14 -28.00 12.12 14.40
N SER A 15 -28.94 11.19 14.24
CA SER A 15 -28.97 10.21 13.15
C SER A 15 -30.13 10.38 12.18
N LYS A 16 -30.96 11.40 12.43
CA LYS A 16 -32.06 11.77 11.56
C LYS A 16 -31.51 12.16 10.17
N GLY A 17 -32.06 11.54 9.12
CA GLY A 17 -31.61 11.75 7.73
C GLY A 17 -30.44 10.86 7.30
N ARG A 18 -29.88 10.02 8.18
CA ARG A 18 -28.85 9.03 7.82
C ARG A 18 -29.45 7.64 7.56
N HIS A 19 -29.47 7.23 6.30
CA HIS A 19 -30.12 5.98 5.85
C HIS A 19 -29.13 4.88 5.49
N HIS A 20 -28.00 5.22 4.87
CA HIS A 20 -27.00 4.23 4.46
C HIS A 20 -25.95 4.02 5.56
N VAL A 21 -25.52 2.77 5.77
CA VAL A 21 -24.59 2.43 6.87
C VAL A 21 -23.27 3.21 6.77
N ALA A 22 -22.76 3.47 5.56
CA ALA A 22 -21.54 4.28 5.38
C ALA A 22 -21.66 5.72 5.89
N GLN A 23 -22.87 6.27 6.00
CA GLN A 23 -23.07 7.65 6.47
C GLN A 23 -22.76 7.80 7.96
N TYR A 24 -22.66 6.69 8.70
CA TYR A 24 -22.26 6.67 10.10
C TYR A 24 -20.73 6.65 10.29
N LEU A 25 -19.96 6.44 9.22
CA LEU A 25 -18.50 6.40 9.31
C LEU A 25 -17.91 7.82 9.44
N PRO A 26 -17.12 8.12 10.48
CA PRO A 26 -16.41 9.39 10.59
C PRO A 26 -15.35 9.55 9.50
N ALA A 27 -15.14 10.77 9.02
CA ALA A 27 -14.19 11.06 7.93
C ALA A 27 -12.74 10.63 8.26
N GLY A 28 -12.28 10.84 9.49
CA GLY A 28 -10.93 10.43 9.90
C GLY A 28 -10.71 8.92 9.93
N GLU A 29 -11.76 8.13 10.19
CA GLU A 29 -11.68 6.66 10.15
C GLU A 29 -11.71 6.13 8.71
N MET A 30 -12.43 6.82 7.81
CA MET A 30 -12.38 6.55 6.38
C MET A 30 -10.97 6.79 5.82
N GLU A 31 -10.32 7.88 6.22
CA GLU A 31 -8.97 8.21 5.78
C GLU A 31 -7.95 7.16 6.23
N ARG A 32 -8.02 6.72 7.49
CA ARG A 32 -7.16 5.63 8.00
C ARG A 32 -7.38 4.32 7.24
N LEU A 33 -8.63 3.99 6.92
CA LEU A 33 -8.98 2.79 6.15
C LEU A 33 -8.47 2.86 4.71
N LEU A 34 -8.54 4.02 4.07
CA LEU A 34 -7.96 4.24 2.74
C LEU A 34 -6.44 4.21 2.76
N GLN A 35 -5.80 4.77 3.79
CA GLN A 35 -4.36 4.71 3.97
C GLN A 35 -3.87 3.28 4.21
N SER A 36 -4.62 2.44 4.94
CA SER A 36 -4.28 1.02 5.10
C SER A 36 -4.50 0.22 3.82
N ALA A 37 -5.59 0.47 3.09
CA ALA A 37 -5.88 -0.23 1.83
C ALA A 37 -4.92 0.18 0.70
N GLY A 38 -4.54 1.46 0.63
CA GLY A 38 -3.63 1.99 -0.39
C GLY A 38 -2.17 1.57 -0.21
N LYS A 39 -1.78 1.11 0.98
CA LYS A 39 -0.44 0.58 1.24
C LYS A 39 -0.16 -0.77 0.56
N GLY A 40 -1.21 -1.54 0.23
CA GLY A 40 -1.08 -2.81 -0.49
C GLY A 40 -1.20 -2.71 -2.02
N GLY A 41 -1.69 -1.58 -2.56
CA GLY A 41 -1.99 -1.43 -3.99
C GLY A 41 -0.93 -0.67 -4.80
N ALA A 42 -0.04 0.06 -4.14
CA ALA A 42 1.14 0.60 -4.81
C ALA A 42 2.12 -0.55 -4.96
N GLY A 43 2.05 -1.25 -6.11
CA GLY A 43 3.07 -2.20 -6.53
C GLY A 43 4.42 -1.60 -6.18
N LYS A 44 5.10 -2.23 -5.23
CA LYS A 44 6.38 -1.78 -4.71
C LYS A 44 7.29 -1.75 -5.92
N GLY A 45 7.46 -0.56 -6.51
CA GLY A 45 8.32 -0.33 -7.66
C GLY A 45 9.64 -1.00 -7.34
N GLY A 46 10.05 -1.93 -8.20
CA GLY A 46 11.11 -2.88 -7.92
C GLY A 46 12.25 -2.22 -7.18
N ASP A 47 12.65 -2.80 -6.05
CA ASP A 47 13.48 -2.19 -5.02
C ASP A 47 14.77 -1.61 -5.62
N GLU A 48 14.77 -0.31 -5.94
CA GLU A 48 15.99 0.43 -6.31
C GLU A 48 16.99 0.44 -5.13
N GLY A 49 16.52 0.10 -3.93
CA GLY A 49 17.30 0.04 -2.70
C GLY A 49 18.43 -0.97 -2.74
N ASP A 50 18.25 -2.15 -3.35
CA ASP A 50 19.27 -3.20 -3.35
C ASP A 50 20.53 -2.79 -4.14
N PHE A 51 20.36 -2.08 -5.25
CA PHE A 51 21.47 -1.57 -6.05
C PHE A 51 22.11 -0.33 -5.43
N ALA A 52 21.30 0.57 -4.85
CA ALA A 52 21.80 1.74 -4.15
C ALA A 52 22.60 1.36 -2.90
N ALA A 53 22.15 0.35 -2.15
CA ALA A 53 22.80 -0.14 -0.94
C ALA A 53 24.13 -0.86 -1.22
N ASN A 54 24.25 -1.54 -2.36
CA ASN A 54 25.45 -2.31 -2.74
C ASN A 54 26.33 -1.59 -3.78
N ARG A 55 26.20 -0.27 -3.93
CA ARG A 55 27.03 0.50 -4.85
C ARG A 55 28.50 0.37 -4.45
N LEU A 56 29.31 -0.14 -5.36
CA LEU A 56 30.75 -0.26 -5.18
C LEU A 56 31.40 1.12 -5.33
N GLU A 57 32.44 1.39 -4.55
CA GLU A 57 33.20 2.64 -4.65
C GLU A 57 34.12 2.62 -5.88
N ALA A 58 34.08 3.68 -6.68
CA ALA A 58 34.77 3.80 -7.96
C ALA A 58 36.30 3.69 -7.87
N GLU A 59 36.86 3.90 -6.68
CA GLU A 59 38.29 3.91 -6.42
C GLU A 59 38.82 2.55 -5.97
N THR A 60 38.00 1.72 -5.32
CA THR A 60 38.43 0.42 -4.77
C THR A 60 38.13 -0.75 -5.71
N ASN A 61 37.17 -0.59 -6.63
CA ASN A 61 36.79 -1.64 -7.55
C ASN A 61 37.72 -1.70 -8.78
N VAL A 62 38.40 -2.83 -8.96
CA VAL A 62 39.30 -3.08 -10.10
C VAL A 62 38.57 -2.96 -11.45
N GLY A 63 37.32 -3.42 -11.55
CA GLY A 63 36.53 -3.33 -12.77
C GLY A 63 36.26 -1.88 -13.19
N MET A 64 35.91 -1.01 -12.24
CA MET A 64 35.73 0.42 -12.51
C MET A 64 37.03 1.13 -12.88
N GLN A 65 38.16 0.75 -12.28
CA GLN A 65 39.47 1.27 -12.68
C GLN A 65 39.83 0.87 -14.12
N LEU A 66 39.53 -0.36 -14.53
CA LEU A 66 39.75 -0.82 -15.90
C LEU A 66 38.85 -0.10 -16.91
N LEU A 67 37.58 0.13 -16.57
CA LEU A 67 36.67 0.93 -17.39
C LEU A 67 37.18 2.36 -17.58
N LYS A 68 37.63 3.03 -16.50
CA LYS A 68 38.27 4.34 -16.56
C LYS A 68 39.49 4.36 -17.49
N LYS A 69 40.34 3.34 -17.42
CA LYS A 69 41.51 3.20 -18.32
C LYS A 69 41.14 3.06 -19.80
N GLN A 70 39.97 2.49 -20.10
CA GLN A 70 39.46 2.36 -21.47
C GLN A 70 38.62 3.58 -21.92
N GLY A 71 38.63 4.67 -21.15
CA GLY A 71 37.96 5.92 -21.50
C GLY A 71 36.50 6.04 -21.06
N TRP A 72 36.00 5.11 -20.25
CA TRP A 72 34.67 5.23 -19.65
C TRP A 72 34.70 6.16 -18.43
N ASN A 73 33.73 7.07 -18.32
CA ASN A 73 33.58 7.95 -17.17
C ASN A 73 32.33 7.62 -16.36
N GLU A 74 32.41 7.87 -15.06
CA GLU A 74 31.29 7.64 -14.15
C GLU A 74 30.06 8.47 -14.54
N GLY A 75 28.89 7.84 -14.54
CA GLY A 75 27.62 8.46 -14.94
C GLY A 75 27.32 8.43 -16.45
N GLN A 76 28.24 7.92 -17.28
CA GLN A 76 28.00 7.69 -18.70
C GLN A 76 27.57 6.23 -18.97
N GLY A 77 26.68 6.05 -19.95
CA GLY A 77 26.35 4.73 -20.46
C GLY A 77 27.47 4.22 -21.37
N LEU A 78 27.42 2.95 -21.74
CA LEU A 78 28.34 2.37 -22.73
C LEU A 78 27.87 2.69 -24.18
N GLY A 79 28.78 2.55 -25.15
CA GLY A 79 28.51 2.77 -26.58
C GLY A 79 29.18 4.02 -27.15
N ALA A 80 29.09 4.20 -28.47
CA ALA A 80 29.87 5.18 -29.24
C ALA A 80 29.74 6.63 -28.75
N GLU A 81 28.56 7.03 -28.26
CA GLU A 81 28.30 8.40 -27.79
C GLU A 81 28.24 8.50 -26.25
N GLY A 82 28.42 7.39 -25.52
CA GLY A 82 28.31 7.34 -24.04
C GLY A 82 26.93 7.73 -23.47
N LYS A 83 25.95 7.99 -24.35
CA LYS A 83 24.59 8.48 -24.01
C LYS A 83 23.48 7.51 -24.40
N THR A 84 23.76 6.59 -25.32
CA THR A 84 22.77 5.64 -25.84
C THR A 84 22.65 4.38 -24.99
N GLY A 85 23.73 3.98 -24.30
CA GLY A 85 23.71 2.84 -23.39
C GLY A 85 22.95 3.13 -22.09
N VAL A 86 22.35 2.07 -21.56
CA VAL A 86 21.71 2.07 -20.24
C VAL A 86 22.75 2.42 -19.16
N LYS A 87 22.40 3.36 -18.26
CA LYS A 87 23.29 3.85 -17.19
C LYS A 87 23.14 3.10 -15.86
N ALA A 88 21.92 2.67 -15.56
CA ALA A 88 21.59 1.93 -14.35
C ALA A 88 21.21 0.49 -14.71
N PRO A 89 21.63 -0.51 -13.94
CA PRO A 89 21.25 -1.89 -14.22
C PRO A 89 19.73 -2.02 -14.32
N VAL A 90 19.26 -2.80 -15.30
CA VAL A 90 17.83 -3.11 -15.42
C VAL A 90 17.52 -4.19 -14.40
N ASN A 91 16.60 -3.89 -13.47
CA ASN A 91 16.16 -4.90 -12.52
C ASN A 91 15.28 -5.93 -13.25
N MET A 92 15.72 -7.19 -13.26
CA MET A 92 14.87 -8.29 -13.65
C MET A 92 14.11 -8.70 -12.40
N GLN A 93 12.90 -8.17 -12.24
CA GLN A 93 12.03 -8.57 -11.15
C GLN A 93 11.85 -10.09 -11.23
N THR A 94 12.31 -10.83 -10.22
CA THR A 94 12.18 -12.28 -10.13
C THR A 94 10.74 -12.63 -9.79
N THR A 95 9.81 -12.41 -10.72
CA THR A 95 8.37 -12.63 -10.52
C THR A 95 7.98 -14.11 -10.68
N GLY A 96 8.80 -15.03 -10.18
CA GLY A 96 8.50 -16.46 -10.30
C GLY A 96 9.59 -17.35 -9.75
N GLY A 97 9.27 -18.06 -8.68
CA GLY A 97 10.01 -19.27 -8.30
C GLY A 97 9.86 -20.36 -9.37
N GLU A 98 10.69 -21.40 -9.29
CA GLU A 98 10.57 -22.58 -10.15
C GLU A 98 9.13 -23.14 -10.15
N GLY A 99 8.54 -23.27 -11.33
CA GLY A 99 7.17 -23.79 -11.51
C GLY A 99 6.05 -22.75 -11.54
N VAL A 100 6.36 -21.46 -11.41
CA VAL A 100 5.36 -20.39 -11.49
C VAL A 100 5.15 -19.95 -12.94
N GLY A 101 3.89 -19.91 -13.39
CA GLY A 101 3.52 -19.43 -14.73
C GLY A 101 3.76 -17.92 -14.89
N VAL A 102 3.88 -17.44 -16.12
CA VAL A 102 3.97 -15.99 -16.41
C VAL A 102 2.75 -15.29 -15.79
N GLY A 103 2.99 -14.32 -14.90
CA GLY A 103 1.96 -13.62 -14.12
C GLY A 103 1.72 -14.17 -12.71
N GLY A 104 2.20 -15.38 -12.38
CA GLY A 104 1.91 -16.00 -11.08
C GLY A 104 2.72 -15.45 -9.90
N GLY A 105 3.98 -15.03 -10.12
CA GLY A 105 4.87 -14.65 -9.01
C GLY A 105 4.99 -13.15 -8.76
N GLY A 106 4.15 -12.33 -9.40
CA GLY A 106 4.12 -10.88 -9.21
C GLY A 106 2.93 -10.39 -8.38
N GLU A 107 1.90 -11.22 -8.18
CA GLU A 107 0.64 -10.79 -7.59
C GLU A 107 0.33 -11.46 -6.24
N GLU A 108 0.93 -12.61 -5.93
CA GLU A 108 0.54 -13.39 -4.73
C GLU A 108 1.15 -12.91 -3.41
N GLU A 109 2.14 -12.00 -3.41
CA GLU A 109 2.55 -11.29 -2.19
C GLU A 109 2.06 -9.83 -2.16
N ALA A 110 1.09 -9.47 -2.99
CA ALA A 110 0.08 -8.50 -2.58
C ALA A 110 -0.98 -9.28 -1.80
N GLY A 111 -0.58 -9.89 -0.69
CA GLY A 111 -1.54 -10.53 0.20
C GLY A 111 -2.54 -9.49 0.65
N GLU A 112 -3.72 -9.47 0.03
CA GLU A 112 -5.03 -9.06 0.54
C GLU A 112 -5.15 -7.75 1.37
N GLU A 113 -4.12 -6.92 1.52
CA GLU A 113 -4.18 -5.72 2.36
C GLU A 113 -5.06 -4.65 1.70
N GLY A 114 -4.93 -4.51 0.38
CA GLY A 114 -5.85 -3.77 -0.48
C GLY A 114 -6.82 -4.70 -1.17
N GLY A 115 -7.58 -5.52 -0.42
CA GLY A 115 -8.61 -6.42 -0.95
C GLY A 115 -9.46 -5.81 -2.07
N ASP A 116 -10.12 -6.64 -2.87
CA ASP A 116 -10.91 -6.22 -4.03
C ASP A 116 -11.96 -5.12 -3.70
N ASP A 117 -12.54 -4.49 -4.72
CA ASP A 117 -13.55 -3.43 -4.53
C ASP A 117 -14.69 -3.87 -3.60
N PHE A 118 -15.02 -5.17 -3.61
CA PHE A 118 -16.02 -5.78 -2.75
C PHE A 118 -15.56 -5.87 -1.29
N GLU A 119 -14.33 -6.27 -1.02
CA GLU A 119 -13.74 -6.41 0.30
C GLU A 119 -13.47 -5.03 0.91
N ASN A 120 -13.04 -4.05 0.12
CA ASN A 120 -12.97 -2.65 0.54
C ASN A 120 -14.36 -2.10 0.90
N TYR A 121 -15.37 -2.40 0.08
CA TYR A 121 -16.76 -2.06 0.39
C TYR A 121 -17.20 -2.71 1.71
N ARG A 122 -16.96 -4.02 1.88
CA ARG A 122 -17.30 -4.79 3.07
C ARG A 122 -16.62 -4.23 4.32
N ARG A 123 -15.31 -3.98 4.29
CA ARG A 123 -14.55 -3.37 5.40
C ARG A 123 -15.11 -2.01 5.77
N ARG A 124 -15.42 -1.17 4.77
CA ARG A 124 -16.06 0.13 5.00
C ARG A 124 -17.42 -0.02 5.68
N MET A 125 -18.24 -0.99 5.26
CA MET A 125 -19.55 -1.24 5.89
C MET A 125 -19.40 -1.75 7.33
N MET A 126 -18.47 -2.68 7.57
CA MET A 126 -18.18 -3.24 8.90
C MET A 126 -17.67 -2.18 9.87
N LEU A 127 -16.75 -1.31 9.42
CA LEU A 127 -16.24 -0.20 10.23
C LEU A 127 -17.34 0.81 10.55
N ALA A 128 -18.16 1.18 9.56
CA ALA A 128 -19.28 2.10 9.74
C ALA A 128 -20.35 1.56 10.70
N TYR A 129 -20.54 0.24 10.72
CA TYR A 129 -21.48 -0.40 11.64
C TYR A 129 -21.14 -0.09 13.10
N ARG A 130 -19.85 0.02 13.47
CA ARG A 130 -19.41 0.34 14.84
C ARG A 130 -19.91 1.71 15.33
N PHE A 131 -20.05 2.67 14.42
CA PHE A 131 -20.44 4.05 14.72
C PHE A 131 -21.95 4.30 14.63
N ARG A 132 -22.73 3.33 14.18
CA ARG A 132 -24.18 3.46 14.12
C ARG A 132 -24.77 3.52 15.55
N PRO A 133 -25.69 4.43 15.87
CA PRO A 133 -26.50 4.41 17.08
C PRO A 133 -27.05 3.04 17.46
N ASN A 134 -27.02 2.68 18.75
CA ASN A 134 -27.87 1.60 19.22
C ASN A 134 -29.23 2.18 19.67
N PRO A 135 -30.34 1.90 18.96
CA PRO A 135 -31.67 2.36 19.38
C PRO A 135 -32.12 1.76 20.72
N LEU A 136 -31.46 0.72 21.21
CA LEU A 136 -31.78 0.01 22.46
C LEU A 136 -30.76 0.25 23.59
N ASN A 137 -29.82 1.18 23.40
CA ASN A 137 -28.79 1.58 24.38
C ASN A 137 -28.02 0.44 25.10
N ASN A 138 -27.93 -0.74 24.50
CA ASN A 138 -27.10 -1.83 24.98
C ASN A 138 -25.65 -1.62 24.48
N PRO A 139 -24.60 -1.68 25.33
CA PRO A 139 -23.22 -1.67 24.84
C PRO A 139 -23.07 -2.73 23.75
N ARG A 140 -22.73 -2.29 22.53
CA ARG A 140 -22.47 -3.24 21.44
C ARG A 140 -21.24 -4.04 21.81
N ARG A 141 -21.43 -5.33 22.01
CA ARG A 141 -20.33 -6.27 22.24
C ARG A 141 -19.37 -6.16 21.05
N ALA A 142 -18.12 -5.80 21.33
CA ALA A 142 -17.06 -5.86 20.34
C ALA A 142 -16.96 -7.33 19.90
N TYR A 143 -17.22 -7.59 18.62
CA TYR A 143 -16.80 -8.84 18.01
C TYR A 143 -15.39 -8.57 17.50
N TYR A 144 -14.47 -9.40 18.00
CA TYR A 144 -13.01 -9.33 17.82
C TYR A 144 -12.31 -8.29 18.69
#